data_AF-A0A565CGQ2-F1
#
_entry.id   AF-A0A565CGQ2-F1
#
_cell.length_a   1.000
_cell.length_b   1.000
_cell.length_c   1.000
_cell.angle_alpha   90.00
_cell.angle_beta   90.00
_cell.angle_gamma   90.00
#
_symmetry.space_group_name_H-M   'P 1'
#
loop_
_entity.id
_entity.type
_entity.pdbx_description
1 polymer ?
#
loop_
_entity_poly.entity_id
_entity_poly.type
_entity_poly.pdbx_seq_one_letter_code
_entity_poly.pdbx_strand_id
1 'polypeptide(L)'
;MVDDPSTDSIVSWGPDGSSFIVWKPLECKRDLLTKHLQIYSFAKFIAYGFREIVTGEEHLEFACDDFVRGKPELLDKIGERYAALLQPFIDRNARLAERLKNCKNNEERELVIKEWTEMLHKELRENLEASQLAAAIERLRAKRLQDQMHHARKDATQVVANLQRQQVSSRLIASDYLQSNLDLSDVLVQGFENTDMALHYGTMFRECIRHQIVANFPTSTLPLILLQLLRLPNTAHILEILELGGQKKSIGFCSCWVCKSLEKAIGVEICDNEDSGLHKLLAILRSTSSGSAMYLATLFQHG
;
A
#
# COMPACT_ATOMS: atom_id res chain seq x y z
N MET A 1 -11.53 0.78 32.10
CA MET A 1 -10.51 0.15 31.22
C MET A 1 -9.84 1.26 30.44
N VAL A 2 -10.37 1.75 29.32
CA VAL A 2 -9.71 2.78 28.50
C VAL A 2 -9.52 4.13 29.23
N ASP A 3 -10.40 4.49 30.17
CA ASP A 3 -10.26 5.70 31.02
C ASP A 3 -9.25 5.55 32.18
N ASP A 4 -8.69 4.36 32.41
CA ASP A 4 -7.76 4.11 33.51
C ASP A 4 -6.31 4.32 33.05
N PRO A 5 -5.61 5.37 33.52
CA PRO A 5 -4.25 5.67 33.07
C PRO A 5 -3.24 4.57 33.39
N SER A 6 -3.51 3.71 34.39
CA SER A 6 -2.64 2.57 34.68
C SER A 6 -2.62 1.53 33.56
N THR A 7 -3.61 1.57 32.67
CA THR A 7 -3.72 0.66 31.53
C THR A 7 -3.22 1.24 30.21
N ASP A 8 -2.81 2.53 30.18
CA ASP A 8 -2.44 3.25 28.96
C ASP A 8 -1.30 2.59 28.17
N SER A 9 -0.42 1.83 28.85
CA SER A 9 0.66 1.06 28.20
C SER A 9 0.18 -0.17 27.39
N ILE A 10 -1.10 -0.56 27.56
CA ILE A 10 -1.74 -1.71 26.92
C ILE A 10 -2.93 -1.27 26.06
N VAL A 11 -3.76 -0.36 26.59
CA VAL A 11 -4.92 0.22 25.92
C VAL A 11 -5.11 1.65 26.36
N SER A 12 -5.30 2.57 25.42
CA SER A 12 -5.55 3.99 25.71
C SER A 12 -6.59 4.56 24.74
N TRP A 13 -7.07 5.76 25.02
CA TRP A 13 -7.84 6.50 24.03
C TRP A 13 -6.97 6.95 22.85
N GLY A 14 -7.61 7.07 21.69
CA GLY A 14 -7.04 7.78 20.55
C GLY A 14 -6.94 9.30 20.82
N PRO A 15 -6.20 10.05 19.98
CA PRO A 15 -5.89 11.45 20.21
C PRO A 15 -7.12 12.36 20.33
N ASP A 16 -8.17 12.05 19.57
CA ASP A 16 -9.42 12.82 19.53
C ASP A 16 -10.48 12.32 20.53
N GLY A 17 -10.21 11.21 21.24
CA GLY A 17 -11.13 10.58 22.17
C GLY A 17 -12.36 9.94 21.51
N SER A 18 -12.36 9.71 20.19
CA SER A 18 -13.44 9.05 19.45
C SER A 18 -13.18 7.57 19.15
N SER A 19 -11.98 7.10 19.50
CA SER A 19 -11.50 5.73 19.32
C SER A 19 -10.67 5.28 20.53
N PHE A 20 -10.37 3.99 20.60
CA PHE A 20 -9.36 3.47 21.51
C PHE A 20 -8.34 2.62 20.76
N ILE A 21 -7.10 2.68 21.22
CA ILE A 21 -5.95 1.99 20.65
C ILE A 21 -5.53 0.89 21.61
N VAL A 22 -5.38 -0.32 21.09
CA VAL A 22 -4.82 -1.48 21.78
C VAL A 22 -3.37 -1.64 21.31
N TRP A 23 -2.45 -1.09 22.11
CA TRP A 23 -1.01 -1.13 21.85
C TRP A 23 -0.43 -2.54 21.95
N LYS A 24 -1.00 -3.36 22.83
CA LYS A 24 -0.50 -4.71 23.11
C LYS A 24 -1.64 -5.73 23.07
N PRO A 25 -2.03 -6.22 21.88
CA PRO A 25 -3.22 -7.08 21.72
C PRO A 25 -3.19 -8.35 22.59
N LEU A 26 -2.02 -8.98 22.75
CA LEU A 26 -1.88 -10.19 23.56
C LEU A 26 -2.03 -9.92 25.07
N GLU A 27 -1.38 -8.87 25.59
CA GLU A 27 -1.50 -8.48 27.01
C GLU A 27 -2.92 -8.00 27.31
N CYS A 28 -3.53 -7.21 26.44
CA CYS A 28 -4.91 -6.75 26.58
C CYS A 28 -5.89 -7.93 26.64
N LYS A 29 -5.75 -8.90 25.75
CA LYS A 29 -6.60 -10.11 25.73
C LYS A 29 -6.45 -10.95 27.00
N ARG A 30 -5.22 -11.12 27.49
CA ARG A 30 -4.93 -11.93 28.69
C ARG A 30 -5.41 -11.23 29.97
N ASP A 31 -5.08 -9.95 30.12
CA ASP A 31 -5.11 -9.26 31.42
C ASP A 31 -6.30 -8.32 31.59
N LEU A 32 -6.84 -7.77 30.49
CA LEU A 32 -7.87 -6.72 30.54
C LEU A 32 -9.25 -7.20 30.07
N LEU A 33 -9.33 -7.87 28.91
CA LEU A 33 -10.61 -8.22 28.29
C LEU A 33 -11.47 -9.12 29.19
N THR A 34 -10.89 -10.21 29.71
CA THR A 34 -11.64 -11.12 30.59
C THR A 34 -11.96 -10.47 31.93
N LYS A 35 -11.02 -9.68 32.48
CA LYS A 35 -11.12 -9.07 33.80
C LYS A 35 -12.17 -7.95 33.87
N HIS A 36 -12.20 -7.08 32.86
CA HIS A 36 -13.06 -5.89 32.87
C HIS A 36 -14.35 -6.07 32.07
N LEU A 37 -14.34 -6.89 31.03
CA LEU A 37 -15.46 -6.99 30.07
C LEU A 37 -16.04 -8.39 29.96
N GLN A 38 -15.41 -9.41 30.55
CA GLN A 38 -15.81 -10.83 30.45
C GLN A 38 -15.89 -11.34 28.99
N ILE A 39 -15.02 -10.83 28.13
CA ILE A 39 -14.91 -11.25 26.72
C ILE A 39 -13.52 -11.81 26.44
N TYR A 40 -13.41 -12.71 25.47
CA TYR A 40 -12.17 -13.43 25.13
C TYR A 40 -11.62 -13.05 23.75
N SER A 41 -12.30 -12.19 23.01
CA SER A 41 -11.93 -11.84 21.63
C SER A 41 -12.30 -10.41 21.30
N PHE A 42 -11.41 -9.71 20.60
CA PHE A 42 -11.68 -8.38 20.04
C PHE A 42 -12.83 -8.38 19.03
N ALA A 43 -13.13 -9.54 18.42
CA ALA A 43 -14.28 -9.69 17.52
C ALA A 43 -15.62 -9.31 18.19
N LYS A 44 -15.70 -9.34 19.54
CA LYS A 44 -16.89 -8.89 20.26
C LYS A 44 -17.14 -7.38 20.12
N PHE A 45 -16.09 -6.57 19.97
CA PHE A 45 -16.25 -5.14 19.71
C PHE A 45 -16.95 -4.90 18.37
N ILE A 46 -16.64 -5.70 17.34
CA ILE A 46 -17.36 -5.64 16.05
C ILE A 46 -18.85 -5.94 16.25
N ALA A 47 -19.20 -6.92 17.09
CA ALA A 47 -20.59 -7.23 17.42
C ALA A 47 -21.31 -6.09 18.17
N TYR A 48 -20.58 -5.26 18.93
CA TYR A 48 -21.11 -4.03 19.54
C TYR A 48 -21.21 -2.86 18.55
N GLY A 49 -20.72 -3.02 17.32
CA GLY A 49 -20.75 -2.00 16.27
C GLY A 49 -19.51 -1.11 16.24
N PHE A 50 -18.39 -1.54 16.83
CA PHE A 50 -17.11 -0.89 16.60
C PHE A 50 -16.58 -1.26 15.22
N ARG A 51 -15.92 -0.30 14.59
CA ARG A 51 -15.17 -0.48 13.35
C ARG A 51 -13.69 -0.58 13.70
N GLU A 52 -13.02 -1.57 13.15
CA GLU A 52 -11.56 -1.67 13.22
C GLU A 52 -10.96 -0.62 12.27
N ILE A 53 -10.23 0.33 12.83
CA ILE A 53 -9.40 1.28 12.09
C ILE A 53 -8.05 0.59 11.98
N VAL A 54 -7.74 0.06 10.80
CA VAL A 54 -6.50 -0.69 10.58
C VAL A 54 -5.31 0.27 10.67
N THR A 55 -4.56 0.20 11.76
CA THR A 55 -3.33 0.95 11.99
C THR A 55 -2.15 -0.01 12.19
N GLY A 56 -1.61 -0.53 11.08
CA GLY A 56 -0.39 -1.35 11.07
C GLY A 56 -0.51 -2.76 11.70
N GLU A 57 0.58 -3.53 11.63
CA GLU A 57 0.63 -4.92 12.14
C GLU A 57 0.77 -5.02 13.68
N GLU A 58 1.15 -3.93 14.36
CA GLU A 58 1.55 -3.97 15.77
C GLU A 58 0.45 -3.57 16.77
N HIS A 59 -0.53 -2.77 16.36
CA HIS A 59 -1.60 -2.27 17.24
C HIS A 59 -2.95 -2.29 16.54
N LEU A 60 -4.02 -2.37 17.34
CA LEU A 60 -5.40 -2.37 16.84
C LEU A 60 -6.10 -1.09 17.30
N GLU A 61 -6.78 -0.40 16.42
CA GLU A 61 -7.62 0.75 16.79
C GLU A 61 -9.09 0.43 16.49
N PHE A 62 -9.97 0.79 17.43
CA PHE A 62 -11.41 0.59 17.30
C PHE A 62 -12.15 1.90 17.53
N ALA A 63 -13.08 2.21 16.64
CA ALA A 63 -13.93 3.40 16.74
C ALA A 63 -15.41 3.04 16.68
N CYS A 64 -16.23 3.79 17.43
CA CYS A 64 -17.68 3.72 17.36
C CYS A 64 -18.22 5.12 17.63
N ASP A 65 -19.20 5.57 16.85
CA ASP A 65 -19.71 6.94 16.93
C ASP A 65 -20.38 7.23 18.29
N ASP A 66 -20.80 6.18 18.99
CA ASP A 66 -21.38 6.23 20.34
C ASP A 66 -20.36 5.89 21.45
N PHE A 67 -19.07 5.72 21.13
CA PHE A 67 -18.00 5.48 22.12
C PHE A 67 -17.04 6.66 22.17
N VAL A 68 -17.35 7.65 23.02
CA VAL A 68 -16.63 8.93 23.08
C VAL A 68 -16.16 9.21 24.50
N ARG A 69 -14.90 9.63 24.65
CA ARG A 69 -14.28 9.97 25.94
C ARG A 69 -15.12 11.01 26.69
N GLY A 70 -15.42 10.72 27.95
CA GLY A 70 -16.21 11.61 28.82
C GLY A 70 -17.70 11.64 28.55
N LYS A 71 -18.24 10.77 27.66
CA LYS A 71 -19.67 10.66 27.36
C LYS A 71 -20.22 9.24 27.62
N PRO A 72 -20.21 8.77 28.89
CA PRO A 72 -20.65 7.42 29.22
C PRO A 72 -22.12 7.14 28.88
N GLU A 73 -22.97 8.17 28.81
CA GLU A 73 -24.38 8.06 28.44
C GLU A 73 -24.60 7.54 27.01
N LEU A 74 -23.61 7.64 26.13
CA LEU A 74 -23.69 7.09 24.78
C LEU A 74 -23.53 5.56 24.75
N LEU A 75 -22.99 4.96 25.82
CA LEU A 75 -22.85 3.51 25.93
C LEU A 75 -24.21 2.80 25.96
N ASP A 76 -25.26 3.47 26.46
CA ASP A 76 -26.62 2.94 26.46
C ASP A 76 -27.10 2.67 25.03
N LYS A 77 -26.77 3.55 24.08
CA LYS A 77 -27.11 3.35 22.65
C LYS A 77 -26.41 2.14 22.05
N ILE A 78 -25.16 1.90 22.43
CA ILE A 78 -24.40 0.71 22.02
C ILE A 78 -25.10 -0.55 22.58
N GLY A 79 -25.46 -0.51 23.87
CA GLY A 79 -26.18 -1.59 24.54
C GLY A 79 -27.53 -1.90 23.91
N GLU A 80 -28.35 -0.88 23.65
CA GLU A 80 -29.67 -0.99 23.01
C GLU A 80 -29.56 -1.58 21.61
N ARG A 81 -28.64 -1.10 20.78
CA ARG A 81 -28.40 -1.64 19.43
C ARG A 81 -27.98 -3.10 19.48
N TYR A 82 -27.11 -3.46 20.43
CA TYR A 82 -26.68 -4.83 20.62
C TYR A 82 -27.82 -5.74 21.12
N ALA A 83 -28.64 -5.26 22.05
CA ALA A 83 -29.81 -5.99 22.53
C ALA A 83 -30.82 -6.21 21.39
N ALA A 84 -31.09 -5.20 20.57
CA ALA A 84 -31.95 -5.31 19.39
C ALA A 84 -31.41 -6.34 18.38
N LEU A 85 -30.08 -6.41 18.17
CA LEU A 85 -29.43 -7.44 17.35
C LEU A 85 -29.61 -8.85 17.91
N LEU A 86 -29.61 -9.01 19.24
CA LEU A 86 -29.80 -10.31 19.90
C LEU A 86 -31.27 -10.73 20.03
N GLN A 87 -32.21 -9.80 19.98
CA GLN A 87 -33.62 -10.08 20.23
C GLN A 87 -34.19 -11.21 19.35
N PRO A 88 -33.93 -11.27 18.03
CA PRO A 88 -34.42 -12.37 17.20
C PRO A 88 -33.89 -13.74 17.63
N PHE A 89 -32.64 -13.80 18.09
CA PHE A 89 -32.03 -15.03 18.60
C PHE A 89 -32.66 -15.45 19.93
N ILE A 90 -32.86 -14.50 20.84
CA ILE A 90 -33.52 -14.72 22.14
C ILE A 90 -34.94 -15.23 21.92
N ASP A 91 -35.74 -14.56 21.09
CA ASP A 91 -37.13 -14.94 20.80
C ASP A 91 -37.22 -16.33 20.16
N ARG A 92 -36.28 -16.65 19.25
CA ARG A 92 -36.19 -17.99 18.64
C ARG A 92 -35.91 -19.06 19.68
N ASN A 93 -34.95 -18.84 20.58
CA ASN A 93 -34.61 -19.82 21.60
C ASN A 93 -35.73 -19.98 22.64
N ALA A 94 -36.44 -18.90 22.98
CA ALA A 94 -37.62 -18.98 23.84
C ALA A 94 -38.71 -19.84 23.20
N ARG A 95 -38.99 -19.64 21.89
CA ARG A 95 -39.94 -20.49 21.15
C ARG A 95 -39.51 -21.96 21.13
N LEU A 96 -38.22 -22.24 20.96
CA LEU A 96 -37.70 -23.60 21.00
C LEU A 96 -37.88 -24.24 22.38
N ALA A 97 -37.53 -23.52 23.45
CA ALA A 97 -37.67 -24.00 24.82
C ALA A 97 -39.13 -24.36 25.15
N GLU A 98 -40.08 -23.52 24.70
CA GLU A 98 -41.50 -23.79 24.86
C GLU A 98 -41.96 -25.02 24.05
N ARG A 99 -41.50 -25.18 22.80
CA ARG A 99 -41.78 -26.38 22.01
C ARG A 99 -41.28 -27.65 22.70
N LEU A 100 -40.05 -27.63 23.21
CA LEU A 100 -39.44 -28.76 23.92
C LEU A 100 -40.20 -29.11 25.21
N LYS A 101 -40.68 -28.11 25.93
CA LYS A 101 -41.48 -28.29 27.15
C LYS A 101 -42.83 -28.98 26.86
N ASN A 102 -43.39 -28.76 25.67
CA ASN A 102 -44.70 -29.28 25.27
C ASN A 102 -44.64 -30.66 24.57
N CYS A 103 -43.45 -31.23 24.36
CA CYS A 103 -43.30 -32.58 23.79
C CYS A 103 -43.88 -33.66 24.72
N LYS A 104 -44.66 -34.58 24.15
CA LYS A 104 -45.34 -35.66 24.89
C LYS A 104 -44.52 -36.95 24.98
N ASN A 105 -43.59 -37.14 24.06
CA ASN A 105 -42.74 -38.33 23.96
C ASN A 105 -41.33 -37.97 23.46
N ASN A 106 -40.43 -38.95 23.45
CA ASN A 106 -39.05 -38.75 23.02
C ASN A 106 -38.93 -38.52 21.51
N GLU A 107 -39.80 -39.12 20.69
CA GLU A 107 -39.78 -38.95 19.23
C GLU A 107 -40.09 -37.51 18.82
N GLU A 108 -41.12 -36.89 19.42
CA GLU A 108 -41.44 -35.48 19.23
C GLU A 108 -40.27 -34.57 19.66
N ARG A 109 -39.62 -34.90 20.78
CA ARG A 109 -38.46 -34.15 21.28
C ARG A 109 -37.27 -34.24 20.32
N GLU A 110 -36.97 -35.44 19.82
CA GLU A 110 -35.91 -35.65 18.84
C GLU A 110 -36.18 -34.91 17.54
N LEU A 111 -37.43 -34.90 17.06
CA LEU A 111 -37.83 -34.17 15.88
C LEU A 111 -37.62 -32.65 16.04
N VAL A 112 -38.03 -32.07 17.17
CA VAL A 112 -37.82 -30.64 17.46
C VAL A 112 -36.32 -30.28 17.50
N ILE A 113 -35.50 -31.13 18.10
CA ILE A 113 -34.04 -30.93 18.15
C ILE A 113 -33.43 -31.01 16.75
N LYS A 114 -33.88 -31.97 15.93
CA LYS A 114 -33.40 -32.15 14.56
C LYS A 114 -33.72 -30.94 13.70
N GLU A 115 -34.97 -30.47 13.70
CA GLU A 115 -35.40 -29.27 12.97
C GLU A 115 -34.59 -28.03 13.38
N TRP A 116 -34.35 -27.86 14.69
CA TRP A 116 -33.54 -26.75 15.19
C TRP A 116 -32.09 -26.82 14.72
N THR A 117 -31.50 -28.01 14.74
CA THR A 117 -30.13 -28.23 14.28
C THR A 117 -30.01 -27.96 12.78
N GLU A 118 -30.97 -28.41 11.98
CA GLU A 118 -31.01 -28.16 10.53
C GLU A 118 -31.17 -26.67 10.21
N MET A 119 -32.03 -25.96 10.95
CA MET A 119 -32.19 -24.52 10.84
C MET A 119 -30.88 -23.77 11.19
N LEU A 120 -30.22 -24.15 12.29
CA LEU A 120 -28.96 -23.51 12.71
C LEU A 120 -27.86 -23.74 11.66
N HIS A 121 -27.77 -24.95 11.10
CA HIS A 121 -26.84 -25.24 10.00
C HIS A 121 -27.16 -24.46 8.73
N LYS A 122 -28.43 -24.21 8.44
CA LYS A 122 -28.84 -23.36 7.31
C LYS A 122 -28.40 -21.91 7.53
N GLU A 123 -28.71 -21.32 8.69
CA GLU A 123 -28.34 -19.94 9.02
C GLU A 123 -26.82 -19.74 9.02
N LEU A 124 -26.07 -20.72 9.54
CA LEU A 124 -24.61 -20.68 9.51
C LEU A 124 -24.06 -20.67 8.08
N ARG A 125 -24.64 -21.46 7.16
CA ARG A 125 -24.24 -21.46 5.74
C ARG A 125 -24.53 -20.13 5.07
N GLU A 126 -25.74 -19.59 5.26
CA GLU A 126 -26.12 -18.30 4.69
C GLU A 126 -25.21 -17.16 5.20
N ASN A 127 -24.87 -17.17 6.49
CA ASN A 127 -23.93 -16.20 7.07
C ASN A 127 -22.51 -16.36 6.52
N LEU A 128 -22.05 -17.60 6.31
CA LEU A 128 -20.74 -17.86 5.72
C LEU A 128 -20.67 -17.35 4.28
N GLU A 129 -21.69 -17.61 3.47
CA GLU A 129 -21.79 -17.12 2.09
C GLU A 129 -21.83 -15.59 2.05
N ALA A 130 -22.63 -14.96 2.91
CA ALA A 130 -22.68 -13.50 3.03
C ALA A 130 -21.32 -12.91 3.42
N SER A 131 -20.62 -13.52 4.37
CA SER A 131 -19.27 -13.09 4.79
C SER A 131 -18.25 -13.23 3.66
N GLN A 132 -18.31 -14.31 2.87
CA GLN A 132 -17.44 -14.51 1.72
C GLN A 132 -17.69 -13.47 0.63
N LEU A 133 -18.97 -13.16 0.36
CA LEU A 133 -19.36 -12.13 -0.59
C LEU A 133 -18.88 -10.74 -0.14
N ALA A 134 -19.05 -10.40 1.14
CA ALA A 134 -18.56 -9.15 1.70
C ALA A 134 -17.04 -9.01 1.54
N ALA A 135 -16.27 -10.07 1.88
CA ALA A 135 -14.83 -10.08 1.68
C ALA A 135 -14.43 -9.94 0.21
N ALA A 136 -15.17 -10.56 -0.72
CA ALA A 136 -14.94 -10.41 -2.15
C ALA A 136 -15.21 -8.97 -2.63
N ILE A 137 -16.28 -8.32 -2.14
CA ILE A 137 -16.59 -6.92 -2.43
C ILE A 137 -15.48 -6.00 -1.94
N GLU A 138 -14.95 -6.20 -0.73
CA GLU A 138 -13.86 -5.38 -0.21
C GLU A 138 -12.57 -5.54 -1.03
N ARG A 139 -12.24 -6.76 -1.49
CA ARG A 139 -11.12 -6.97 -2.43
C ARG A 139 -11.33 -6.22 -3.75
N LEU A 140 -12.55 -6.23 -4.29
CA LEU A 140 -12.87 -5.48 -5.52
C LEU A 140 -12.77 -3.96 -5.30
N ARG A 141 -13.20 -3.45 -4.14
CA ARG A 141 -13.06 -2.03 -3.77
C ARG A 141 -11.59 -1.63 -3.67
N ALA A 142 -10.78 -2.42 -2.97
CA ALA A 142 -9.34 -2.20 -2.85
C ALA A 142 -8.65 -2.18 -4.22
N LYS A 143 -8.97 -3.17 -5.08
CA LYS A 143 -8.44 -3.23 -6.44
C LYS A 143 -8.85 -2.02 -7.27
N ARG A 144 -10.12 -1.62 -7.23
CA ARG A 144 -10.61 -0.43 -7.95
C ARG A 144 -9.88 0.85 -7.50
N LEU A 145 -9.64 1.01 -6.20
CA LEU A 145 -8.93 2.17 -5.67
C LEU A 145 -7.48 2.17 -6.19
N GLN A 146 -6.82 1.02 -6.17
CA GLN A 146 -5.47 0.85 -6.72
C GLN A 146 -5.44 1.21 -8.23
N ASP A 147 -6.36 0.66 -9.03
CA ASP A 147 -6.44 0.94 -10.47
C ASP A 147 -6.69 2.43 -10.75
N GLN A 148 -7.56 3.08 -9.97
CA GLN A 148 -7.80 4.53 -10.07
C GLN A 148 -6.55 5.34 -9.75
N MET A 149 -5.80 4.96 -8.72
CA MET A 149 -4.52 5.61 -8.40
C MET A 149 -3.49 5.44 -9.52
N HIS A 150 -3.42 4.26 -10.14
CA HIS A 150 -2.54 4.03 -11.30
C HIS A 150 -2.93 4.92 -12.49
N HIS A 151 -4.22 5.01 -12.82
CA HIS A 151 -4.72 5.89 -13.89
C HIS A 151 -4.43 7.37 -13.61
N ALA A 152 -4.72 7.87 -12.40
CA ALA A 152 -4.46 9.26 -12.04
C ALA A 152 -2.96 9.61 -12.11
N ARG A 153 -2.09 8.69 -11.66
CA ARG A 153 -0.63 8.86 -11.79
C ARG A 153 -0.20 8.88 -13.27
N LYS A 154 -0.76 8.01 -14.10
CA LYS A 154 -0.49 7.99 -15.55
C LYS A 154 -0.88 9.31 -16.22
N ASP A 155 -2.08 9.82 -15.95
CA ASP A 155 -2.54 11.08 -16.53
C ASP A 155 -1.65 12.25 -16.09
N ALA A 156 -1.29 12.32 -14.80
CA ALA A 156 -0.37 13.33 -14.29
C ALA A 156 1.01 13.28 -14.97
N THR A 157 1.62 12.10 -15.05
CA THR A 157 2.94 11.93 -15.71
C THR A 157 2.90 12.33 -17.19
N GLN A 158 1.80 12.04 -17.90
CA GLN A 158 1.62 12.43 -19.29
C GLN A 158 1.49 13.95 -19.46
N VAL A 159 0.76 14.61 -18.57
CA VAL A 159 0.65 16.08 -18.55
C VAL A 159 2.03 16.71 -18.35
N VAL A 160 2.82 16.25 -17.38
CA VAL A 160 4.16 16.80 -17.16
C VAL A 160 5.07 16.55 -18.36
N ALA A 161 5.07 15.34 -18.94
CA ALA A 161 5.85 15.05 -20.14
C ALA A 161 5.44 15.92 -21.35
N ASN A 162 4.17 16.32 -21.45
CA ASN A 162 3.71 17.25 -22.48
C ASN A 162 4.18 18.68 -22.20
N LEU A 163 4.09 19.14 -20.95
CA LEU A 163 4.55 20.47 -20.55
C LEU A 163 6.07 20.64 -20.72
N GLN A 164 6.87 19.62 -20.42
CA GLN A 164 8.33 19.64 -20.64
C GLN A 164 8.71 19.87 -22.11
N ARG A 165 7.85 19.47 -23.05
CA ARG A 165 8.05 19.64 -24.49
C ARG A 165 7.48 20.93 -25.06
N GLN A 166 6.62 21.61 -24.29
CA GLN A 166 5.95 22.82 -24.74
C GLN A 166 6.87 24.04 -24.65
N GLN A 167 6.98 24.78 -25.76
CA GLN A 167 7.66 26.07 -25.79
C GLN A 167 6.66 27.22 -25.62
N VAL A 168 6.99 28.16 -24.75
CA VAL A 168 6.28 29.43 -24.59
C VAL A 168 7.28 30.54 -24.85
N SER A 169 7.05 31.34 -25.90
CA SER A 169 7.98 32.39 -26.35
C SER A 169 9.41 31.87 -26.53
N SER A 170 9.55 30.72 -27.20
CA SER A 170 10.82 30.02 -27.44
C SER A 170 11.57 29.53 -26.19
N ARG A 171 10.93 29.53 -25.02
CA ARG A 171 11.47 29.01 -23.75
C ARG A 171 10.71 27.78 -23.28
N LEU A 172 11.42 26.88 -22.63
CA LEU A 172 10.86 25.64 -22.05
C LEU A 172 10.57 25.86 -20.57
N ILE A 173 9.44 26.52 -20.29
CA ILE A 173 9.09 26.97 -18.93
C ILE A 173 9.05 25.82 -17.91
N ALA A 174 8.53 24.66 -18.30
CA ALA A 174 8.49 23.49 -17.42
C ALA A 174 9.89 22.94 -17.10
N SER A 175 10.83 23.06 -18.04
CA SER A 175 12.22 22.65 -17.82
C SER A 175 12.95 23.60 -16.86
N ASP A 176 12.76 24.91 -17.06
CA ASP A 176 13.27 25.96 -16.15
C ASP A 176 12.72 25.78 -14.73
N TYR A 177 11.43 25.42 -14.61
CA TYR A 177 10.77 25.16 -13.33
C TYR A 177 11.36 23.94 -12.62
N LEU A 178 11.50 22.80 -13.31
CA LEU A 178 12.11 21.60 -12.72
C LEU A 178 13.57 21.82 -12.32
N GLN A 179 14.32 22.62 -13.07
CA GLN A 179 15.69 22.99 -12.72
C GLN A 179 15.75 23.78 -11.40
N SER A 180 14.72 24.59 -11.12
CA SER A 180 14.62 25.42 -9.91
C SER A 180 14.05 24.67 -8.70
N ASN A 181 13.45 23.48 -8.90
CA ASN A 181 12.79 22.68 -7.87
C ASN A 181 13.36 21.25 -7.87
N LEU A 182 14.59 21.11 -7.35
CA LEU A 182 15.34 19.86 -7.37
C LEU A 182 14.77 18.78 -6.45
N ASP A 183 13.95 19.12 -5.46
CA ASP A 183 13.19 18.19 -4.62
C ASP A 183 12.25 17.30 -5.46
N LEU A 184 11.77 17.80 -6.60
CA LEU A 184 10.98 17.01 -7.54
C LEU A 184 11.81 15.92 -8.24
N SER A 185 13.15 16.03 -8.24
CA SER A 185 14.01 14.97 -8.78
C SER A 185 13.92 13.69 -7.96
N ASP A 186 13.87 13.79 -6.63
CA ASP A 186 13.74 12.65 -5.73
C ASP A 186 12.40 11.92 -5.93
N VAL A 187 11.33 12.67 -6.20
CA VAL A 187 10.01 12.12 -6.56
C VAL A 187 10.07 11.32 -7.87
N LEU A 188 10.80 11.81 -8.88
CA LEU A 188 11.00 11.07 -10.13
C LEU A 188 11.80 9.79 -9.90
N VAL A 189 12.81 9.82 -9.02
CA VAL A 189 13.62 8.64 -8.68
C VAL A 189 12.78 7.58 -7.98
N GLN A 190 12.03 7.97 -6.95
CA GLN A 190 11.14 7.08 -6.21
C GLN A 190 10.06 6.47 -7.11
N GLY A 191 9.64 7.20 -8.15
CA GLY A 191 8.70 6.70 -9.16
C GLY A 191 9.16 5.44 -9.90
N PHE A 192 10.47 5.20 -10.00
CA PHE A 192 11.02 3.98 -10.64
C PHE A 192 10.90 2.72 -9.79
N GLU A 193 10.69 2.84 -8.47
CA GLU A 193 10.44 1.69 -7.60
C GLU A 193 9.10 1.00 -7.91
N ASN A 194 8.17 1.74 -8.53
CA ASN A 194 6.90 1.20 -9.00
C ASN A 194 7.05 0.66 -10.43
N THR A 195 7.19 -0.66 -10.56
CA THR A 195 7.40 -1.34 -11.85
C THR A 195 6.32 -1.04 -12.90
N ASP A 196 5.08 -0.84 -12.48
CA ASP A 196 3.96 -0.56 -13.40
C ASP A 196 4.00 0.87 -13.95
N MET A 197 4.63 1.80 -13.21
CA MET A 197 4.71 3.22 -13.56
C MET A 197 6.09 3.64 -14.07
N ALA A 198 7.11 2.80 -13.91
CA ALA A 198 8.50 3.12 -14.25
C ALA A 198 8.69 3.60 -15.70
N LEU A 199 7.88 3.11 -16.64
CA LEU A 199 7.90 3.56 -18.03
C LEU A 199 7.50 5.04 -18.17
N HIS A 200 6.50 5.48 -17.41
CA HIS A 200 5.99 6.84 -17.45
C HIS A 200 6.99 7.81 -16.82
N TYR A 201 7.60 7.43 -15.69
CA TYR A 201 8.69 8.18 -15.07
C TYR A 201 9.94 8.22 -15.94
N GLY A 202 10.27 7.12 -16.63
CA GLY A 202 11.34 7.07 -17.62
C GLY A 202 11.15 8.07 -18.77
N THR A 203 9.90 8.26 -19.22
CA THR A 203 9.58 9.25 -20.25
C THR A 203 9.82 10.68 -19.77
N MET A 204 9.40 11.02 -18.54
CA MET A 204 9.65 12.35 -17.97
C MET A 204 11.12 12.61 -17.71
N PHE A 205 11.84 11.60 -17.20
CA PHE A 205 13.27 11.69 -16.94
C PHE A 205 14.07 11.89 -18.24
N ARG A 206 13.63 11.26 -19.33
CA ARG A 206 14.20 11.48 -20.67
C ARG A 206 14.08 12.93 -21.12
N GLU A 207 12.93 13.58 -20.90
CA GLU A 207 12.79 15.00 -21.21
C GLU A 207 13.71 15.86 -20.34
N CYS A 208 13.91 15.51 -19.07
CA CYS A 208 14.90 16.16 -18.21
C CYS A 208 16.32 16.08 -18.76
N ILE A 209 16.73 14.90 -19.28
CA ILE A 209 18.04 14.71 -19.92
C ILE A 209 18.13 15.57 -21.19
N ARG A 210 17.11 15.51 -22.05
CA ARG A 210 17.07 16.22 -23.33
C ARG A 210 17.26 17.72 -23.16
N HIS A 211 16.72 18.28 -22.07
CA HIS A 211 16.77 19.70 -21.75
C HIS A 211 17.86 20.08 -20.74
N GLN A 212 18.80 19.18 -20.45
CA GLN A 212 19.95 19.41 -19.55
C GLN A 212 19.57 19.77 -18.10
N ILE A 213 18.34 19.48 -17.68
CA ILE A 213 17.86 19.74 -16.31
C ILE A 213 18.68 18.92 -15.31
N VAL A 214 18.97 17.67 -15.68
CA VAL A 214 19.70 16.67 -14.87
C VAL A 214 21.10 17.15 -14.46
N ALA A 215 21.70 18.10 -15.18
CA ALA A 215 23.00 18.67 -14.82
C ALA A 215 22.99 19.41 -13.46
N ASN A 216 21.80 19.78 -12.98
CA ASN A 216 21.62 20.49 -11.71
C ASN A 216 21.11 19.56 -10.60
N PHE A 217 20.87 18.29 -10.89
CA PHE A 217 20.48 17.34 -9.86
C PHE A 217 21.63 17.12 -8.88
N PRO A 218 21.34 16.88 -7.59
CA PRO A 218 22.39 16.58 -6.62
C PRO A 218 23.23 15.39 -7.10
N THR A 219 24.56 15.50 -7.03
CA THR A 219 25.51 14.45 -7.42
C THR A 219 25.30 13.13 -6.66
N SER A 220 24.64 13.17 -5.51
CA SER A 220 24.23 12.01 -4.71
C SER A 220 23.02 11.25 -5.28
N THR A 221 22.12 11.93 -5.98
CA THR A 221 20.86 11.36 -6.48
C THR A 221 21.07 10.61 -7.80
N LEU A 222 22.10 11.00 -8.56
CA LEU A 222 22.34 10.56 -9.93
C LEU A 222 22.78 9.08 -10.08
N PRO A 223 23.69 8.55 -9.24
CA PRO A 223 24.01 7.11 -9.25
C PRO A 223 22.80 6.23 -8.93
N LEU A 224 21.93 6.68 -8.02
CA LEU A 224 20.71 5.95 -7.66
C LEU A 224 19.75 5.86 -8.83
N ILE A 225 19.56 6.94 -9.59
CA ILE A 225 18.72 6.92 -10.80
C ILE A 225 19.26 5.93 -11.82
N LEU A 226 20.58 5.92 -12.02
CA LEU A 226 21.23 5.07 -13.01
C LEU A 226 21.13 3.58 -12.61
N LEU A 227 21.30 3.27 -11.32
CA LEU A 227 21.06 1.92 -10.78
C LEU A 227 19.59 1.49 -10.92
N GLN A 228 18.64 2.39 -10.68
CA GLN A 228 17.20 2.08 -10.83
C GLN A 228 16.81 1.88 -12.30
N LEU A 229 17.35 2.68 -13.21
CA LEU A 229 17.17 2.50 -14.65
C LEU A 229 17.69 1.15 -15.12
N LEU A 230 18.86 0.71 -14.64
CA LEU A 230 19.45 -0.58 -14.96
C LEU A 230 18.67 -1.78 -14.39
N ARG A 231 17.87 -1.57 -13.35
CA ARG A 231 16.96 -2.58 -12.77
C ARG A 231 15.65 -2.73 -13.55
N LEU A 232 15.36 -1.84 -14.50
CA LEU A 232 14.15 -1.96 -15.31
C LEU A 232 14.24 -3.20 -16.22
N PRO A 233 13.19 -4.04 -16.29
CA PRO A 233 13.21 -5.28 -17.05
C PRO A 233 13.30 -5.06 -18.57
N ASN A 234 13.15 -3.82 -19.04
CA ASN A 234 13.13 -3.50 -20.45
C ASN A 234 14.43 -2.81 -20.89
N THR A 235 15.39 -3.63 -21.33
CA THR A 235 16.70 -3.21 -21.83
C THR A 235 16.63 -2.20 -22.99
N ALA A 236 15.54 -2.18 -23.76
CA ALA A 236 15.34 -1.21 -24.84
C ALA A 236 15.24 0.24 -24.32
N HIS A 237 14.62 0.47 -23.16
CA HIS A 237 14.51 1.81 -22.57
C HIS A 237 15.83 2.30 -21.98
N ILE A 238 16.60 1.39 -21.39
CA ILE A 238 17.96 1.68 -20.88
C ILE A 238 18.85 2.11 -22.06
N LEU A 239 18.84 1.34 -23.15
CA LEU A 239 19.59 1.65 -24.36
C LEU A 239 19.19 3.00 -24.95
N GLU A 240 17.90 3.31 -25.03
CA GLU A 240 17.42 4.57 -25.61
C GLU A 240 17.77 5.80 -24.73
N ILE A 241 17.74 5.66 -23.40
CA ILE A 241 18.19 6.73 -22.47
C ILE A 241 19.70 6.98 -22.61
N LEU A 242 20.49 5.91 -22.69
CA LEU A 242 21.95 5.99 -22.89
C LEU A 242 22.30 6.57 -24.28
N GLU A 243 21.57 6.20 -25.32
CA GLU A 243 21.74 6.72 -26.69
C GLU A 243 21.38 8.20 -26.80
N LEU A 244 20.32 8.66 -26.11
CA LEU A 244 19.96 10.08 -26.06
C LEU A 244 21.02 10.93 -25.34
N GLY A 245 21.71 10.35 -24.37
CA GLY A 245 22.92 10.94 -23.76
C GLY A 245 24.09 11.09 -24.74
N GLY A 246 24.13 10.30 -25.82
CA GLY A 246 25.18 10.36 -26.86
C GLY A 246 24.85 11.22 -28.09
N GLN A 247 23.58 11.54 -28.36
CA GLN A 247 23.18 12.14 -29.65
C GLN A 247 23.37 13.66 -29.79
N LYS A 248 23.62 14.43 -28.72
CA LYS A 248 23.89 15.88 -28.85
C LYS A 248 25.39 16.14 -28.85
N LYS A 249 25.97 16.49 -30.01
CA LYS A 249 27.39 16.84 -30.23
C LYS A 249 27.99 17.95 -29.34
N SER A 250 27.22 18.57 -28.43
CA SER A 250 27.74 19.47 -27.38
C SER A 250 28.16 18.72 -26.11
N ILE A 251 28.17 17.38 -26.15
CA ILE A 251 28.37 16.47 -25.03
C ILE A 251 29.80 15.91 -25.08
N GLY A 252 30.76 16.68 -24.56
CA GLY A 252 31.86 16.05 -23.81
C GLY A 252 31.40 15.69 -22.39
N PHE A 253 30.34 16.36 -21.90
CA PHE A 253 29.90 16.27 -20.51
C PHE A 253 29.02 15.04 -20.25
N CYS A 254 27.89 14.84 -20.93
CA CYS A 254 26.95 13.72 -20.67
C CYS A 254 27.47 12.30 -20.98
N SER A 255 28.30 12.06 -22.02
CA SER A 255 28.83 10.71 -22.32
C SER A 255 29.89 10.29 -21.30
N CYS A 256 30.86 11.18 -21.03
CA CYS A 256 31.85 11.04 -19.98
C CYS A 256 31.20 10.97 -18.59
N TRP A 257 30.09 11.68 -18.36
CA TRP A 257 29.36 11.72 -17.10
C TRP A 257 28.54 10.46 -16.81
N VAL A 258 27.83 9.89 -17.80
CA VAL A 258 27.15 8.60 -17.66
C VAL A 258 28.18 7.50 -17.39
N CYS A 259 29.28 7.49 -18.15
CA CYS A 259 30.37 6.53 -17.95
C CYS A 259 31.04 6.70 -16.58
N LYS A 260 31.46 7.90 -16.18
CA LYS A 260 32.09 8.15 -14.86
C LYS A 260 31.15 7.90 -13.68
N SER A 261 29.85 8.18 -13.84
CA SER A 261 28.86 7.89 -12.80
C SER A 261 28.61 6.39 -12.68
N LEU A 262 28.62 5.65 -13.79
CA LEU A 262 28.63 4.19 -13.82
C LEU A 262 29.89 3.63 -13.18
N GLU A 263 31.08 4.09 -13.60
CA GLU A 263 32.38 3.68 -13.05
C GLU A 263 32.44 3.86 -11.54
N LYS A 264 31.96 5.01 -11.04
CA LYS A 264 31.90 5.30 -9.61
C LYS A 264 30.86 4.44 -8.88
N ALA A 265 29.77 4.06 -9.54
CA ALA A 265 28.73 3.21 -8.95
C ALA A 265 29.10 1.71 -8.96
N ILE A 266 30.00 1.27 -9.85
CA ILE A 266 30.37 -0.14 -10.02
C ILE A 266 31.81 -0.47 -9.63
N GLY A 267 32.64 0.54 -9.39
CA GLY A 267 34.06 0.36 -9.08
C GLY A 267 34.89 -0.21 -10.24
N VAL A 268 34.38 -0.18 -11.48
CA VAL A 268 35.06 -0.67 -12.68
C VAL A 268 35.23 0.49 -13.65
N GLU A 269 36.44 0.68 -14.14
CA GLU A 269 36.79 1.70 -15.14
C GLU A 269 36.27 1.26 -16.53
N ILE A 270 35.45 2.10 -17.18
CA ILE A 270 34.72 1.79 -18.42
C ILE A 270 35.35 2.54 -19.62
N CYS A 271 36.02 3.68 -19.37
CA CYS A 271 36.57 4.57 -20.39
C CYS A 271 38.10 4.81 -20.27
N ASP A 272 38.84 4.58 -21.37
CA ASP A 272 40.19 5.16 -21.59
C ASP A 272 40.15 6.46 -22.45
N ASN A 273 39.01 6.75 -23.08
CA ASN A 273 38.76 7.96 -23.89
C ASN A 273 37.25 8.19 -24.08
N GLU A 274 36.83 9.47 -24.11
CA GLU A 274 35.43 9.96 -23.91
C GLU A 274 34.35 9.35 -24.83
N ASP A 275 34.71 8.89 -26.03
CA ASP A 275 33.76 8.28 -26.99
C ASP A 275 33.73 6.73 -26.94
N SER A 276 34.71 6.08 -26.31
CA SER A 276 34.91 4.63 -26.42
C SER A 276 34.09 3.80 -25.41
N GLY A 277 33.91 4.28 -24.18
CA GLY A 277 33.26 3.49 -23.12
C GLY A 277 31.74 3.43 -23.24
N LEU A 278 31.09 4.50 -23.72
CA LEU A 278 29.64 4.47 -23.97
C LEU A 278 29.30 3.50 -25.11
N HIS A 279 30.14 3.45 -26.15
CA HIS A 279 30.02 2.46 -27.22
C HIS A 279 30.24 1.02 -26.73
N LYS A 280 31.22 0.78 -25.83
CA LYS A 280 31.44 -0.54 -25.20
C LYS A 280 30.25 -0.94 -24.32
N LEU A 281 29.72 -0.02 -23.51
CA LEU A 281 28.58 -0.28 -22.62
C LEU A 281 27.29 -0.55 -23.39
N LEU A 282 27.03 0.24 -24.44
CA LEU A 282 25.94 -0.02 -25.39
C LEU A 282 26.14 -1.36 -26.12
N ALA A 283 27.36 -1.74 -26.48
CA ALA A 283 27.64 -3.03 -27.10
C ALA A 283 27.34 -4.21 -26.16
N ILE A 284 27.71 -4.11 -24.88
CA ILE A 284 27.41 -5.12 -23.84
C ILE A 284 25.90 -5.24 -23.60
N LEU A 285 25.20 -4.11 -23.53
CA LEU A 285 23.74 -4.07 -23.35
C LEU A 285 22.98 -4.54 -24.60
N ARG A 286 23.53 -4.32 -25.81
CA ARG A 286 22.94 -4.80 -27.08
C ARG A 286 23.18 -6.29 -27.33
N SER A 287 24.29 -6.87 -26.84
CA SER A 287 24.60 -8.29 -27.00
C SER A 287 23.86 -9.21 -26.02
N THR A 288 23.19 -8.64 -25.02
CA THR A 288 22.49 -9.37 -23.98
C THR A 288 21.00 -9.48 -24.32
N SER A 289 20.58 -10.64 -24.85
CA SER A 289 19.16 -10.97 -24.94
C SER A 289 18.56 -11.05 -23.52
N SER A 290 17.31 -10.61 -23.41
CA SER A 290 16.47 -10.32 -22.21
C SER A 290 16.70 -11.05 -20.86
N GLY A 291 17.47 -12.13 -20.78
CA GLY A 291 17.78 -12.86 -19.54
C GLY A 291 19.05 -12.39 -18.78
N SER A 292 19.91 -11.55 -19.37
CA SER A 292 21.23 -11.23 -18.78
C SER A 292 21.31 -9.87 -18.05
N ALA A 293 20.24 -9.08 -18.04
CA ALA A 293 20.15 -7.90 -17.15
C ALA A 293 20.29 -8.31 -15.67
N MET A 294 19.85 -9.53 -15.33
CA MET A 294 20.16 -10.16 -14.04
C MET A 294 21.66 -10.34 -13.81
N TYR A 295 22.46 -10.70 -14.82
CA TYR A 295 23.90 -10.95 -14.67
C TYR A 295 24.69 -9.67 -14.39
N LEU A 296 24.28 -8.56 -15.01
CA LEU A 296 24.78 -7.24 -14.63
C LEU A 296 24.36 -6.94 -13.19
N ALA A 297 23.08 -7.10 -12.82
CA ALA A 297 22.59 -6.92 -11.44
C ALA A 297 23.32 -7.77 -10.39
N THR A 298 23.78 -8.98 -10.74
CA THR A 298 24.61 -9.84 -9.86
C THR A 298 26.04 -9.32 -9.69
N LEU A 299 26.63 -8.73 -10.74
CA LEU A 299 27.90 -7.99 -10.63
C LEU A 299 27.76 -6.73 -9.74
N PHE A 300 26.57 -6.11 -9.71
CA PHE A 300 26.25 -4.95 -8.84
C PHE A 300 25.97 -5.32 -7.36
N GLN A 301 25.82 -6.60 -6.99
CA GLN A 301 25.59 -7.01 -5.58
C GLN A 301 26.89 -7.28 -4.80
N HIS A 302 28.03 -7.37 -5.47
CA HIS A 302 29.31 -7.77 -4.86
C HIS A 302 30.46 -6.75 -5.08
N GLY A 303 30.15 -5.50 -5.42
CA GLY A 303 31.10 -4.39 -5.52
C GLY A 303 30.80 -3.29 -4.51
#